data_AF-A0A7J8G6U8-F1
#
_entry.id   AF-A0A7J8G6U8-F1
#
_cell.length_a   1.000
_cell.length_b   1.000
_cell.length_c   1.000
_cell.angle_alpha   90.00
_cell.angle_beta   90.00
_cell.angle_gamma   90.00
#
_symmetry.space_group_name_H-M   'P 1'
#
loop_
_entity.id
_entity.type
_entity.pdbx_description
1 polymer ?
#
loop_
_entity_poly.entity_id
_entity_poly.type
_entity_poly.pdbx_seq_one_letter_code
_entity_poly.pdbx_strand_id
1 'polypeptide(L)'
;MSLGIMEEEDLAEYFRLQYGERLLQLLQKFPNIEEQSESPSIRLLEKKKEAKIMHHAMLQKKEELGIKEAQLKAHIQKFEQFIQENDQKRIRALKKANKERDLKRQRMRELAKAKQEMAALRLEHQRLSSKLQDYSIFNKYLEKVVENSEFEEIHEVIARYKTLVSMHYDLMQSAQEGQEKIERAKARLARYMEEKDDEILQHNNELARLQMRFDRARSDVIIWESRWAHIQNTAAKKTLLLGTIKMATLNLFQIVSKQLKETTYVALEDTHKQLDMIQQFIQDLSDIWAEVKKKDQQQIRF
;
A
#
# COMPACT_ATOMS: atom_id res chain seq x y z
N MET A 1 -155.40 -121.20 -40.40
CA MET A 1 -156.28 -122.14 -39.66
C MET A 1 -155.71 -122.27 -38.26
N SER A 2 -156.43 -122.37 -37.17
CA SER A 2 -157.83 -122.20 -36.78
C SER A 2 -157.81 -122.27 -35.24
N LEU A 3 -158.88 -121.81 -34.61
CA LEU A 3 -159.23 -121.95 -33.20
C LEU A 3 -158.58 -123.13 -32.45
N GLY A 4 -158.13 -122.87 -31.23
CA GLY A 4 -157.88 -123.93 -30.25
C GLY A 4 -157.20 -123.39 -29.00
N ILE A 5 -157.96 -123.35 -27.92
CA ILE A 5 -157.52 -123.05 -26.55
C ILE A 5 -156.41 -124.02 -26.12
N MET A 6 -155.31 -123.50 -25.56
CA MET A 6 -154.37 -124.12 -24.58
C MET A 6 -153.15 -123.19 -24.46
N GLU A 7 -152.88 -122.58 -23.30
CA GLU A 7 -152.16 -123.09 -22.11
C GLU A 7 -150.72 -122.58 -22.08
N GLU A 8 -150.18 -122.63 -20.86
CA GLU A 8 -148.89 -122.14 -20.39
C GLU A 8 -147.70 -122.35 -21.35
N GLU A 9 -146.70 -121.49 -21.17
CA GLU A 9 -145.29 -121.82 -21.42
C GLU A 9 -144.67 -121.72 -22.83
N ASP A 10 -145.40 -121.63 -23.94
CA ASP A 10 -144.74 -121.74 -25.25
C ASP A 10 -144.21 -120.44 -25.95
N LEU A 11 -144.62 -119.22 -25.54
CA LEU A 11 -144.08 -117.99 -26.18
C LEU A 11 -142.78 -117.45 -25.55
N ALA A 12 -142.52 -117.72 -24.26
CA ALA A 12 -141.32 -117.25 -23.57
C ALA A 12 -140.11 -118.19 -23.75
N GLU A 13 -140.33 -119.44 -24.11
CA GLU A 13 -139.28 -120.41 -24.42
C GLU A 13 -138.76 -120.28 -25.86
N TYR A 14 -139.64 -119.87 -26.80
CA TYR A 14 -139.28 -119.56 -28.19
C TYR A 14 -138.23 -118.43 -28.31
N PHE A 15 -138.31 -117.37 -27.47
CA PHE A 15 -137.33 -116.28 -27.51
C PHE A 15 -136.02 -116.56 -26.76
N ARG A 16 -135.98 -117.52 -25.81
CA ARG A 16 -134.75 -117.84 -25.05
C ARG A 16 -133.80 -118.77 -25.81
N LEU A 17 -134.30 -119.75 -26.58
CA LEU A 17 -133.42 -120.64 -27.36
C LEU A 17 -132.79 -119.94 -28.57
N GLN A 18 -133.53 -119.07 -29.26
CA GLN A 18 -133.10 -118.55 -30.57
C GLN A 18 -132.03 -117.44 -30.50
N TYR A 19 -131.87 -116.78 -29.36
CA TYR A 19 -130.84 -115.75 -29.14
C TYR A 19 -129.64 -116.25 -28.32
N GLY A 20 -129.74 -117.39 -27.63
CA GLY A 20 -128.63 -117.98 -26.88
C GLY A 20 -127.57 -118.63 -27.77
N GLU A 21 -127.98 -119.41 -28.79
CA GLU A 21 -127.02 -120.13 -29.63
C GLU A 21 -126.33 -119.25 -30.68
N ARG A 22 -126.95 -118.13 -31.10
CA ARG A 22 -126.36 -117.25 -32.12
C ARG A 22 -125.31 -116.27 -31.58
N LEU A 23 -125.30 -116.01 -30.27
CA LEU A 23 -124.26 -115.22 -29.60
C LEU A 23 -122.98 -116.05 -29.35
N LEU A 24 -123.10 -117.37 -29.24
CA LEU A 24 -121.96 -118.28 -29.07
C LEU A 24 -121.15 -118.51 -30.36
N GLN A 25 -121.75 -118.35 -31.55
CA GLN A 25 -121.00 -118.42 -32.82
C GLN A 25 -120.28 -117.12 -33.21
N LEU A 26 -120.67 -115.96 -32.67
CA LEU A 26 -120.02 -114.67 -32.96
C LEU A 26 -118.80 -114.39 -32.07
N LEU A 27 -118.67 -115.09 -30.94
CA LEU A 27 -117.53 -114.98 -30.02
C LEU A 27 -116.36 -115.92 -30.35
N GLN A 28 -116.48 -116.79 -31.37
CA GLN A 28 -115.48 -117.82 -31.69
C GLN A 28 -114.49 -117.43 -32.82
N LYS A 29 -114.36 -116.14 -33.19
CA LYS A 29 -113.53 -115.70 -34.34
C LYS A 29 -112.59 -114.49 -34.11
N PHE A 30 -112.13 -114.26 -32.89
CA PHE A 30 -110.97 -113.36 -32.69
C PHE A 30 -109.94 -114.00 -31.72
N PRO A 31 -108.63 -113.98 -32.04
CA PRO A 31 -107.63 -114.65 -31.21
C PRO A 31 -107.28 -113.83 -29.96
N ASN A 32 -107.16 -114.53 -28.83
CA ASN A 32 -106.55 -114.08 -27.58
C ASN A 32 -105.06 -113.77 -27.77
N ILE A 33 -104.62 -112.55 -27.40
CA ILE A 33 -103.40 -112.30 -26.60
C ILE A 33 -103.69 -111.11 -25.67
N GLU A 34 -103.34 -111.29 -24.41
CA GLU A 34 -103.68 -110.54 -23.21
C GLU A 34 -103.01 -109.14 -23.07
N GLU A 35 -103.71 -108.26 -22.35
CA GLU A 35 -103.23 -107.27 -21.37
C GLU A 35 -102.29 -106.10 -21.78
N GLN A 36 -102.89 -104.93 -22.08
CA GLN A 36 -102.89 -103.68 -21.27
C GLN A 36 -103.10 -102.42 -22.14
N SER A 37 -104.04 -101.56 -21.72
CA SER A 37 -104.52 -100.35 -22.41
C SER A 37 -104.19 -99.09 -21.59
N GLU A 38 -103.78 -97.98 -22.23
CA GLU A 38 -103.72 -96.64 -21.61
C GLU A 38 -104.15 -95.49 -22.58
N SER A 39 -104.73 -94.42 -22.01
CA SER A 39 -105.67 -93.43 -22.61
C SER A 39 -105.06 -92.09 -23.13
N PRO A 40 -105.68 -91.37 -24.09
CA PRO A 40 -105.15 -90.16 -24.78
C PRO A 40 -104.76 -88.93 -23.92
N SER A 41 -105.25 -88.81 -22.69
CA SER A 41 -104.84 -87.74 -21.76
C SER A 41 -103.35 -87.82 -21.38
N ILE A 42 -102.71 -88.97 -21.62
CA ILE A 42 -101.30 -89.25 -21.29
C ILE A 42 -100.35 -88.64 -22.36
N ARG A 43 -100.73 -88.65 -23.65
CA ARG A 43 -99.86 -88.18 -24.76
C ARG A 43 -99.62 -86.66 -24.78
N LEU A 44 -100.63 -85.85 -24.43
CA LEU A 44 -100.48 -84.39 -24.32
C LEU A 44 -99.61 -84.01 -23.11
N LEU A 45 -99.62 -84.86 -22.07
CA LEU A 45 -98.72 -84.74 -20.93
C LEU A 45 -97.28 -85.07 -21.33
N GLU A 46 -97.08 -86.10 -22.18
CA GLU A 46 -95.77 -86.51 -22.70
C GLU A 46 -95.14 -85.46 -23.60
N LYS A 47 -95.85 -84.87 -24.56
CA LYS A 47 -95.25 -83.83 -25.43
C LYS A 47 -94.91 -82.54 -24.67
N LYS A 48 -95.71 -82.20 -23.65
CA LYS A 48 -95.41 -81.10 -22.73
C LYS A 48 -94.22 -81.44 -21.81
N LYS A 49 -94.02 -82.72 -21.48
CA LYS A 49 -92.80 -83.21 -20.81
C LYS A 49 -91.59 -83.12 -21.74
N GLU A 50 -91.69 -83.51 -23.01
CA GLU A 50 -90.57 -83.46 -23.98
C GLU A 50 -90.11 -82.03 -24.30
N ALA A 51 -91.02 -81.10 -24.57
CA ALA A 51 -90.65 -79.69 -24.81
C ALA A 51 -90.02 -79.06 -23.56
N LYS A 52 -90.49 -79.45 -22.36
CA LYS A 52 -89.85 -79.08 -21.10
C LYS A 52 -88.45 -79.69 -20.99
N ILE A 53 -88.25 -80.95 -21.37
CA ILE A 53 -86.95 -81.63 -21.34
C ILE A 53 -85.97 -80.97 -22.32
N MET A 54 -86.38 -80.68 -23.57
CA MET A 54 -85.49 -80.07 -24.57
C MET A 54 -85.19 -78.61 -24.25
N HIS A 55 -86.17 -77.84 -23.78
CA HIS A 55 -85.92 -76.50 -23.25
C HIS A 55 -84.98 -76.54 -22.04
N HIS A 56 -85.14 -77.53 -21.16
CA HIS A 56 -84.24 -77.75 -20.03
C HIS A 56 -82.82 -78.13 -20.49
N ALA A 57 -82.66 -78.92 -21.55
CA ALA A 57 -81.36 -79.27 -22.13
C ALA A 57 -80.70 -78.08 -22.86
N MET A 58 -81.48 -77.25 -23.55
CA MET A 58 -80.97 -76.03 -24.19
C MET A 58 -80.57 -74.97 -23.16
N LEU A 59 -81.36 -74.83 -22.09
CA LEU A 59 -81.01 -73.99 -20.93
C LEU A 59 -79.73 -74.50 -20.29
N GLN A 60 -79.60 -75.81 -20.04
CA GLN A 60 -78.36 -76.42 -19.54
C GLN A 60 -77.17 -76.14 -20.46
N LYS A 61 -77.31 -76.26 -21.79
CA LYS A 61 -76.20 -76.02 -22.72
C LYS A 61 -75.82 -74.54 -22.84
N LYS A 62 -76.80 -73.63 -22.76
CA LYS A 62 -76.56 -72.19 -22.68
C LYS A 62 -75.87 -71.82 -21.36
N GLU A 63 -76.25 -72.49 -20.27
CA GLU A 63 -75.63 -72.35 -18.95
C GLU A 63 -74.21 -72.90 -18.95
N GLU A 64 -73.95 -74.06 -19.56
CA GLU A 64 -72.60 -74.62 -19.77
C GLU A 64 -71.71 -73.71 -20.62
N LEU A 65 -72.22 -73.15 -21.72
CA LEU A 65 -71.48 -72.21 -22.56
C LEU A 65 -71.22 -70.90 -21.81
N GLY A 66 -72.18 -70.41 -21.03
CA GLY A 66 -72.00 -69.26 -20.14
C GLY A 66 -70.93 -69.52 -19.08
N ILE A 67 -70.90 -70.72 -18.51
CA ILE A 67 -69.86 -71.17 -17.56
C ILE A 67 -68.49 -71.21 -18.27
N LYS A 68 -68.39 -71.78 -19.47
CA LYS A 68 -67.13 -71.85 -20.23
C LYS A 68 -66.63 -70.47 -20.67
N GLU A 69 -67.51 -69.58 -21.10
CA GLU A 69 -67.16 -68.19 -21.44
C GLU A 69 -66.69 -67.42 -20.19
N ALA A 70 -67.39 -67.60 -19.06
CA ALA A 70 -66.98 -67.02 -17.78
C ALA A 70 -65.63 -67.56 -17.32
N GLN A 71 -65.35 -68.85 -17.50
CA GLN A 71 -64.05 -69.47 -17.23
C GLN A 71 -62.95 -68.90 -18.14
N LEU A 72 -63.21 -68.71 -19.43
CA LEU A 72 -62.25 -68.14 -20.36
C LEU A 72 -61.96 -66.66 -20.03
N LYS A 73 -63.00 -65.87 -19.75
CA LYS A 73 -62.84 -64.48 -19.28
C LYS A 73 -62.03 -64.41 -17.98
N ALA A 74 -62.30 -65.32 -17.03
CA ALA A 74 -61.52 -65.42 -15.80
C ALA A 74 -60.05 -65.81 -16.07
N HIS A 75 -59.78 -66.71 -17.02
CA HIS A 75 -58.42 -67.07 -17.43
C HIS A 75 -57.68 -65.91 -18.11
N ILE A 76 -58.33 -65.19 -19.03
CA ILE A 76 -57.77 -64.01 -19.69
C ILE A 76 -57.45 -62.93 -18.65
N GLN A 77 -58.36 -62.66 -17.71
CA GLN A 77 -58.14 -61.70 -16.64
C GLN A 77 -56.96 -62.09 -15.74
N LYS A 78 -56.84 -63.38 -15.38
CA LYS A 78 -55.67 -63.89 -14.64
C LYS A 78 -54.37 -63.77 -15.44
N PHE A 79 -54.42 -64.01 -16.75
CA PHE A 79 -53.24 -63.91 -17.61
C PHE A 79 -52.80 -62.47 -17.79
N GLU A 80 -53.75 -61.55 -18.00
CA GLU A 80 -53.49 -60.11 -18.06
C GLU A 80 -52.92 -59.58 -16.74
N GLN A 81 -53.48 -60.02 -15.60
CA GLN A 81 -52.92 -59.73 -14.28
C GLN A 81 -51.49 -60.27 -14.14
N PHE A 82 -51.22 -61.49 -14.59
CA PHE A 82 -49.87 -62.06 -14.57
C PHE A 82 -48.88 -61.27 -15.43
N ILE A 83 -49.27 -60.84 -16.63
CA ILE A 83 -48.44 -60.00 -17.50
C ILE A 83 -48.16 -58.65 -16.84
N GLN A 84 -49.19 -57.99 -16.26
CA GLN A 84 -49.02 -56.74 -15.53
C GLN A 84 -48.09 -56.90 -14.32
N GLU A 85 -48.24 -57.96 -13.53
CA GLU A 85 -47.38 -58.25 -12.38
C GLU A 85 -45.94 -58.54 -12.79
N ASN A 86 -45.74 -59.28 -13.89
CA ASN A 86 -44.43 -59.56 -14.44
C ASN A 86 -43.75 -58.28 -14.93
N ASP A 87 -44.49 -57.43 -15.65
CA ASP A 87 -43.97 -56.16 -16.13
C ASP A 87 -43.64 -55.21 -14.97
N GLN A 88 -44.46 -55.19 -13.90
CA GLN A 88 -44.12 -54.48 -12.66
C GLN A 88 -42.86 -55.05 -11.99
N LYS A 89 -42.64 -56.36 -12.00
CA LYS A 89 -41.39 -56.97 -11.49
C LYS A 89 -40.20 -56.55 -12.36
N ARG A 90 -40.33 -56.57 -13.69
CA ARG A 90 -39.32 -56.11 -14.65
C ARG A 90 -38.97 -54.64 -14.44
N ILE A 91 -39.97 -53.76 -14.34
CA ILE A 91 -39.78 -52.33 -14.07
C ILE A 91 -39.09 -52.10 -12.73
N ARG A 92 -39.49 -52.81 -11.66
CA ARG A 92 -38.83 -52.73 -10.35
C ARG A 92 -37.37 -53.16 -10.40
N ALA A 93 -37.08 -54.28 -11.07
CA ALA A 93 -35.72 -54.79 -11.26
C ALA A 93 -34.85 -53.79 -12.05
N LEU A 94 -35.38 -53.24 -13.15
CA LEU A 94 -34.69 -52.22 -13.95
C LEU A 94 -34.45 -50.93 -13.15
N LYS A 95 -35.43 -50.46 -12.38
CA LYS A 95 -35.28 -49.27 -11.53
C LYS A 95 -34.23 -49.49 -10.44
N LYS A 96 -34.17 -50.68 -9.83
CA LYS A 96 -33.14 -51.04 -8.85
C LYS A 96 -31.75 -51.07 -9.50
N ALA A 97 -31.62 -51.72 -10.66
CA ALA A 97 -30.37 -51.78 -11.41
C ALA A 97 -29.86 -50.39 -11.83
N ASN A 98 -30.75 -49.50 -12.30
CA ASN A 98 -30.38 -48.13 -12.65
C ASN A 98 -29.95 -47.32 -11.42
N LYS A 99 -30.68 -47.38 -10.31
CA LYS A 99 -30.27 -46.73 -9.05
C LYS A 99 -28.89 -47.18 -8.60
N GLU A 100 -28.60 -48.48 -8.72
CA GLU A 100 -27.31 -49.04 -8.32
C GLU A 100 -26.17 -48.61 -9.27
N ARG A 101 -26.44 -48.50 -10.58
CA ARG A 101 -25.49 -47.94 -11.55
C ARG A 101 -25.20 -46.45 -11.28
N ASP A 102 -26.22 -45.66 -10.94
CA ASP A 102 -26.06 -44.24 -10.64
C ASP A 102 -25.31 -44.03 -9.34
N LEU A 103 -25.63 -44.81 -8.29
CA LEU A 103 -24.89 -44.79 -7.03
C LEU A 103 -23.42 -45.18 -7.25
N LYS A 104 -23.15 -46.21 -8.05
CA LYS A 104 -21.77 -46.60 -8.41
C LYS A 104 -21.04 -45.46 -9.14
N ARG A 105 -21.69 -44.78 -10.09
CA ARG A 105 -21.12 -43.62 -10.80
C ARG A 105 -20.84 -42.45 -9.85
N GLN A 106 -21.72 -42.18 -8.90
CA GLN A 106 -21.50 -41.16 -7.87
C GLN A 106 -20.29 -41.51 -7.00
N ARG A 107 -20.24 -42.74 -6.45
CA ARG A 107 -19.14 -43.22 -5.62
C ARG A 107 -17.80 -43.22 -6.37
N MET A 108 -17.78 -43.59 -7.65
CA MET A 108 -16.54 -43.50 -8.45
C MET A 108 -16.06 -42.06 -8.64
N ARG A 109 -16.97 -41.09 -8.83
CA ARG A 109 -16.61 -39.67 -8.91
C ARG A 109 -16.06 -39.15 -7.57
N GLU A 110 -16.70 -39.50 -6.45
CA GLU A 110 -16.24 -39.16 -5.11
C GLU A 110 -14.85 -39.77 -4.83
N LEU A 111 -14.65 -41.04 -5.18
CA LEU A 111 -13.36 -41.73 -5.05
C LEU A 111 -12.26 -41.04 -5.88
N ALA A 112 -12.57 -40.64 -7.13
CA ALA A 112 -11.61 -39.96 -7.99
C ALA A 112 -11.19 -38.60 -7.41
N LYS A 113 -12.15 -37.80 -6.93
CA LYS A 113 -11.89 -36.53 -6.26
C LYS A 113 -11.04 -36.72 -5.00
N ALA A 114 -11.43 -37.63 -4.13
CA ALA A 114 -10.69 -37.93 -2.91
C ALA A 114 -9.25 -38.39 -3.21
N LYS A 115 -9.04 -39.21 -4.24
CA LYS A 115 -7.69 -39.62 -4.67
C LYS A 115 -6.85 -38.45 -5.16
N GLN A 116 -7.44 -37.52 -5.91
CA GLN A 116 -6.75 -36.32 -6.39
C GLN A 116 -6.36 -35.39 -5.23
N GLU A 117 -7.27 -35.13 -4.30
CA GLU A 117 -7.00 -34.34 -3.09
C GLU A 117 -5.90 -34.97 -2.24
N MET A 118 -5.93 -36.29 -2.08
CA MET A 118 -4.93 -37.04 -1.32
C MET A 118 -3.54 -36.97 -1.96
N ALA A 119 -3.47 -36.98 -3.30
CA ALA A 119 -2.22 -36.77 -4.03
C ALA A 119 -1.70 -35.33 -3.88
N ALA A 120 -2.57 -34.32 -3.97
CA ALA A 120 -2.20 -32.92 -3.78
C ALA A 120 -1.67 -32.65 -2.36
N LEU A 121 -2.36 -33.17 -1.33
CA LEU A 121 -1.92 -33.06 0.05
C LEU A 121 -0.58 -33.76 0.31
N ARG A 122 -0.32 -34.90 -0.33
CA ARG A 122 0.99 -35.58 -0.25
C ARG A 122 2.11 -34.72 -0.81
N LEU A 123 1.89 -34.06 -1.95
CA LEU A 123 2.89 -33.17 -2.56
C LEU A 123 3.15 -31.96 -1.66
N GLU A 124 2.11 -31.32 -1.11
CA GLU A 124 2.28 -30.20 -0.17
C GLU A 124 3.02 -30.63 1.10
N HIS A 125 2.70 -31.80 1.66
CA HIS A 125 3.41 -32.34 2.80
C HIS A 125 4.90 -32.58 2.48
N GLN A 126 5.22 -33.18 1.33
CA GLN A 126 6.61 -33.38 0.91
C GLN A 126 7.35 -32.05 0.75
N ARG A 127 6.71 -31.05 0.14
CA ARG A 127 7.26 -29.70 -0.02
C ARG A 127 7.56 -29.03 1.32
N LEU A 128 6.61 -29.10 2.26
CA LEU A 128 6.77 -28.53 3.60
C LEU A 128 7.82 -29.28 4.42
N SER A 129 7.85 -30.61 4.33
CA SER A 129 8.85 -31.44 5.01
C SER A 129 10.26 -31.15 4.52
N SER A 130 10.44 -30.95 3.21
CA SER A 130 11.75 -30.60 2.64
C SER A 130 12.22 -29.24 3.19
N LYS A 131 11.34 -28.23 3.19
CA LYS A 131 11.64 -26.93 3.78
C LYS A 131 11.98 -27.03 5.27
N LEU A 132 11.23 -27.81 6.04
CA LEU A 132 11.50 -28.00 7.47
C LEU A 132 12.88 -28.62 7.70
N GLN A 133 13.28 -29.55 6.84
CA GLN A 133 14.61 -30.15 6.87
C GLN A 133 15.71 -29.12 6.52
N ASP A 134 15.49 -28.30 5.48
CA ASP A 134 16.41 -27.21 5.12
C ASP A 134 16.59 -26.22 6.28
N TYR A 135 15.51 -25.89 6.99
CA TYR A 135 15.55 -24.97 8.11
C TYR A 135 16.04 -25.58 9.44
N SER A 136 16.20 -26.91 9.50
CA SER A 136 16.58 -27.61 10.74
C SER A 136 17.93 -27.16 11.29
N ILE A 137 18.87 -26.76 10.42
CA ILE A 137 20.19 -26.27 10.81
C ILE A 137 20.08 -24.97 11.59
N PHE A 138 19.22 -24.04 11.13
CA PHE A 138 19.00 -22.77 11.82
C PHE A 138 18.28 -22.96 13.14
N ASN A 139 17.31 -23.88 13.20
CA ASN A 139 16.62 -24.18 14.45
C ASN A 139 17.61 -24.74 15.50
N LYS A 140 18.41 -25.76 15.14
CA LYS A 140 19.46 -26.30 16.03
C LYS A 140 20.47 -25.25 16.49
N TYR A 141 20.84 -24.33 15.60
CA TYR A 141 21.70 -23.21 15.96
C TYR A 141 21.02 -22.30 17.00
N LEU A 142 19.75 -21.94 16.78
CA LEU A 142 19.00 -21.07 17.70
C LEU A 142 18.73 -21.75 19.04
N GLU A 143 18.42 -23.05 19.06
CA GLU A 143 18.34 -23.87 20.28
C GLU A 143 19.66 -23.78 21.06
N LYS A 144 20.80 -23.95 20.39
CA LYS A 144 22.11 -23.79 21.01
C LYS A 144 22.37 -22.36 21.52
N VAL A 145 21.88 -21.33 20.82
CA VAL A 145 22.00 -19.94 21.31
C VAL A 145 21.19 -19.76 22.58
N VAL A 146 19.96 -20.29 22.64
CA VAL A 146 19.10 -20.29 23.83
C VAL A 146 19.81 -20.98 24.99
N GLU A 147 20.34 -22.20 24.79
CA GLU A 147 21.08 -22.98 25.81
C GLU A 147 22.27 -22.21 26.41
N ASN A 148 22.91 -21.33 25.63
CA ASN A 148 24.09 -20.57 26.06
C ASN A 148 23.76 -19.12 26.48
N SER A 149 22.48 -18.80 26.67
CA SER A 149 22.02 -17.44 26.96
C SER A 149 21.04 -17.40 28.14
N GLU A 150 20.66 -16.19 28.54
CA GLU A 150 19.64 -15.94 29.57
C GLU A 150 18.20 -16.09 29.06
N PHE A 151 18.01 -16.35 27.76
CA PHE A 151 16.69 -16.47 27.14
C PHE A 151 16.15 -17.90 27.29
N GLU A 152 14.84 -18.01 27.51
CA GLU A 152 14.18 -19.33 27.64
C GLU A 152 13.69 -19.85 26.27
N GLU A 153 13.32 -18.94 25.37
CA GLU A 153 12.77 -19.29 24.06
C GLU A 153 13.48 -18.61 22.88
N ILE A 154 13.53 -19.31 21.74
CA ILE A 154 14.12 -18.80 20.49
C ILE A 154 13.48 -17.48 20.06
N HIS A 155 12.19 -17.29 20.31
CA HIS A 155 11.51 -16.05 19.92
C HIS A 155 12.05 -14.84 20.67
N GLU A 156 12.56 -15.01 21.90
CA GLU A 156 13.09 -13.93 22.74
C GLU A 156 14.43 -13.47 22.19
N VAL A 157 15.27 -14.42 21.78
CA VAL A 157 16.53 -14.17 21.07
C VAL A 157 16.26 -13.37 19.79
N ILE A 158 15.26 -13.77 19.00
CA ILE A 158 14.90 -13.07 17.76
C ILE A 158 14.38 -11.65 18.06
N ALA A 159 13.52 -11.50 19.07
CA ALA A 159 13.01 -10.20 19.47
C ALA A 159 14.14 -9.27 19.93
N ARG A 160 15.05 -9.78 20.79
CA ARG A 160 16.23 -9.05 21.25
C ARG A 160 17.11 -8.64 20.08
N TYR A 161 17.39 -9.55 19.14
CA TYR A 161 18.17 -9.27 17.95
C TYR A 161 17.54 -8.15 17.12
N LYS A 162 16.23 -8.20 16.86
CA LYS A 162 15.52 -7.15 16.11
C LYS A 162 15.65 -5.79 16.78
N THR A 163 15.44 -5.72 18.10
CA THR A 163 15.60 -4.47 18.86
C THR A 163 17.04 -3.98 18.81
N LEU A 164 18.02 -4.88 18.95
CA LEU A 164 19.44 -4.51 18.90
C LEU A 164 19.85 -3.98 17.53
N VAL A 165 19.39 -4.60 16.44
CA VAL A 165 19.65 -4.14 15.07
C VAL A 165 19.01 -2.78 14.83
N SER A 166 17.77 -2.57 15.29
CA SER A 166 17.10 -1.26 15.19
C SER A 166 17.88 -0.19 15.95
N MET A 167 18.20 -0.45 17.22
CA MET A 167 18.99 0.49 18.04
C MET A 167 20.36 0.76 17.44
N HIS A 168 21.02 -0.26 16.88
CA HIS A 168 22.31 -0.08 16.21
C HIS A 168 22.19 0.87 15.01
N TYR A 169 21.15 0.70 14.18
CA TYR A 169 20.90 1.60 13.06
C TYR A 169 20.65 3.03 13.52
N ASP A 170 19.79 3.22 14.53
CA ASP A 170 19.47 4.53 15.08
C ASP A 170 20.71 5.23 15.68
N LEU A 171 21.53 4.48 16.44
CA LEU A 171 22.78 4.97 17.01
C LEU A 171 23.79 5.35 15.91
N MET A 172 23.92 4.52 14.88
CA MET A 172 24.83 4.78 13.77
C MET A 172 24.42 6.05 13.01
N GLN A 173 23.13 6.23 12.75
CA GLN A 173 22.61 7.44 12.13
C GLN A 173 22.86 8.68 13.01
N SER A 174 22.55 8.60 14.31
CA SER A 174 22.77 9.72 15.24
C SER A 174 24.25 10.09 15.34
N ALA A 175 25.15 9.10 15.38
CA ALA A 175 26.59 9.32 15.38
C ALA A 175 27.06 10.00 14.10
N GLN A 176 26.55 9.58 12.93
CA GLN A 176 26.85 10.21 11.65
C GLN A 176 26.37 11.66 11.61
N GLU A 177 25.13 11.94 12.02
CA GLU A 177 24.60 13.31 12.08
C GLU A 177 25.40 14.20 13.04
N GLY A 178 25.82 13.65 14.20
CA GLY A 178 26.69 14.33 15.15
C GLY A 178 28.05 14.68 14.52
N GLN A 179 28.66 13.72 13.83
CA GLN A 179 29.93 13.93 13.14
C GLN A 179 29.81 15.00 12.05
N GLU A 180 28.75 14.98 11.25
CA GLU A 180 28.52 16.00 10.24
C GLU A 180 28.31 17.40 10.85
N LYS A 181 27.64 17.51 12.01
CA LYS A 181 27.50 18.79 12.73
C LYS A 181 28.85 19.31 13.21
N ILE A 182 29.70 18.44 13.73
CA ILE A 182 31.07 18.78 14.15
C ILE A 182 31.90 19.25 12.96
N GLU A 183 31.89 18.52 11.85
CA GLU A 183 32.65 18.89 10.64
C GLU A 183 32.15 20.22 10.04
N ARG A 184 30.83 20.45 10.00
CA ARG A 184 30.28 21.75 9.59
C ARG A 184 30.72 22.88 10.53
N ALA A 185 30.77 22.64 11.84
CA ALA A 185 31.22 23.64 12.80
C ALA A 185 32.72 23.94 12.66
N LYS A 186 33.56 22.91 12.51
CA LYS A 186 35.00 23.07 12.21
C LYS A 186 35.24 23.85 10.92
N ALA A 187 34.50 23.54 9.86
CA ALA A 187 34.61 24.24 8.58
C ALA A 187 34.23 25.73 8.70
N ARG A 188 33.17 26.06 9.45
CA ARG A 188 32.80 27.45 9.73
C ARG A 188 33.87 28.17 10.56
N LEU A 189 34.42 27.51 11.57
CA LEU A 189 35.49 28.08 12.38
C LEU A 189 36.74 28.35 11.55
N ALA A 190 37.16 27.39 10.71
CA ALA A 190 38.32 27.54 9.83
C ALA A 190 38.18 28.76 8.91
N ARG A 191 37.02 28.91 8.25
CA ARG A 191 36.74 30.10 7.42
C ARG A 191 36.78 31.39 8.21
N TYR A 192 36.16 31.41 9.39
CA TYR A 192 36.17 32.60 10.24
C TYR A 192 37.59 32.98 10.68
N MET A 193 38.44 32.00 11.02
CA MET A 193 39.84 32.27 11.36
C MET A 193 40.60 32.83 10.16
N GLU A 194 40.45 32.24 8.97
CA GLU A 194 41.08 32.74 7.74
C GLU A 194 40.66 34.18 7.42
N GLU A 195 39.35 34.47 7.48
CA GLU A 195 38.82 35.82 7.30
C GLU A 195 39.41 36.81 8.32
N LYS A 196 39.55 36.40 9.58
CA LYS A 196 40.12 37.26 10.64
C LYS A 196 41.63 37.43 10.52
N ASP A 197 42.35 36.41 10.10
CA ASP A 197 43.79 36.51 9.83
C ASP A 197 44.04 37.49 8.66
N ASP A 198 43.22 37.44 7.62
CA ASP A 198 43.25 38.40 6.50
C ASP A 198 42.95 39.84 6.96
N GLU A 199 41.93 40.04 7.80
CA GLU A 199 41.62 41.36 8.40
C GLU A 199 42.80 41.89 9.24
N ILE A 200 43.44 41.02 10.04
CA ILE A 200 44.62 41.38 10.84
C ILE A 200 45.78 41.80 9.93
N LEU A 201 46.02 41.07 8.85
CA LEU A 201 47.06 41.41 7.87
C LEU A 201 46.77 42.76 7.20
N GLN A 202 45.51 43.02 6.84
CA GLN A 202 45.10 44.31 6.28
C GLN A 202 45.37 45.46 7.26
N HIS A 203 44.95 45.34 8.52
CA HIS A 203 45.18 46.37 9.53
C HIS A 203 46.68 46.57 9.84
N ASN A 204 47.49 45.51 9.84
CA ASN A 204 48.94 45.63 9.99
C ASN A 204 49.57 46.42 8.83
N ASN A 205 49.13 46.18 7.60
CA ASN A 205 49.59 46.94 6.43
C ASN A 205 49.19 48.42 6.52
N GLU A 206 47.96 48.71 6.96
CA GLU A 206 47.50 50.09 7.21
C GLU A 206 48.31 50.78 8.31
N LEU A 207 48.57 50.07 9.41
CA LEU A 207 49.40 50.56 10.51
C LEU A 207 50.83 50.88 10.04
N ALA A 208 51.47 49.98 9.30
CA ALA A 208 52.79 50.22 8.73
C ALA A 208 52.81 51.46 7.82
N ARG A 209 51.78 51.62 6.97
CA ARG A 209 51.65 52.79 6.09
C ARG A 209 51.47 54.09 6.88
N LEU A 210 50.68 54.08 7.96
CA LEU A 210 50.49 55.23 8.84
C LEU A 210 51.78 55.57 9.59
N GLN A 211 52.49 54.57 10.10
CA GLN A 211 53.79 54.71 10.75
C GLN A 211 54.80 55.41 9.82
N MET A 212 54.92 54.92 8.57
CA MET A 212 55.80 55.55 7.58
C MET A 212 55.45 57.00 7.29
N ARG A 213 54.15 57.34 7.24
CA ARG A 213 53.71 58.74 7.05
C ARG A 213 54.05 59.61 8.26
N PHE A 214 53.83 59.07 9.46
CA PHE A 214 54.18 59.75 10.70
C PHE A 214 55.69 60.02 10.79
N ASP A 215 56.53 59.01 10.51
CA ASP A 215 57.98 59.14 10.56
C ASP A 215 58.51 60.16 9.53
N ARG A 216 57.92 60.20 8.32
CA ARG A 216 58.23 61.25 7.33
C ARG A 216 57.86 62.64 7.83
N ALA A 217 56.63 62.83 8.30
CA ALA A 217 56.18 64.12 8.82
C ALA A 217 57.05 64.60 9.99
N ARG A 218 57.41 63.67 10.90
CA ARG A 218 58.33 63.94 12.01
C ARG A 218 59.71 64.35 11.52
N SER A 219 60.26 63.67 10.51
CA SER A 219 61.55 64.04 9.91
C SER A 219 61.49 65.45 9.29
N ASP A 220 60.41 65.79 8.59
CA ASP A 220 60.23 67.11 8.00
C ASP A 220 60.15 68.20 9.06
N VAL A 221 59.43 67.95 10.17
CA VAL A 221 59.37 68.88 11.31
C VAL A 221 60.77 69.17 11.85
N ILE A 222 61.59 68.14 12.07
CA ILE A 222 62.97 68.31 12.56
C ILE A 222 63.81 69.18 11.61
N ILE A 223 63.67 68.97 10.29
CA ILE A 223 64.38 69.78 9.27
C ILE A 223 63.94 71.25 9.36
N TRP A 224 62.64 71.51 9.46
CA TRP A 224 62.10 72.86 9.52
C TRP A 224 62.43 73.56 10.84
N GLU A 225 62.40 72.86 11.96
CA GLU A 225 62.84 73.39 13.26
C GLU A 225 64.32 73.80 13.24
N SER A 226 65.18 72.96 12.65
CA SER A 226 66.60 73.29 12.49
C SER A 226 66.80 74.54 11.63
N ARG A 227 66.10 74.63 10.49
CA ARG A 227 66.16 75.79 9.60
C ARG A 227 65.62 77.05 10.28
N TRP A 228 64.53 76.94 11.01
CA TRP A 228 63.94 78.04 11.79
C TRP A 228 64.91 78.53 12.87
N ALA A 229 65.52 77.63 13.64
CA ALA A 229 66.52 77.96 14.64
C ALA A 229 67.75 78.67 14.02
N HIS A 230 68.17 78.25 12.82
CA HIS A 230 69.26 78.93 12.09
C HIS A 230 68.89 80.35 11.67
N ILE A 231 67.67 80.56 11.16
CA ILE A 231 67.15 81.89 10.80
C ILE A 231 67.07 82.76 12.05
N GLN A 232 66.50 82.26 13.15
CA GLN A 232 66.40 82.99 14.41
C GLN A 232 67.78 83.38 14.95
N ASN A 233 68.74 82.45 14.99
CA ASN A 233 70.11 82.74 15.42
C ASN A 233 70.77 83.80 14.54
N THR A 234 70.57 83.74 13.22
CA THR A 234 71.13 84.73 12.29
C THR A 234 70.49 86.10 12.48
N ALA A 235 69.17 86.16 12.66
CA ALA A 235 68.45 87.38 12.98
C ALA A 235 68.93 87.98 14.30
N ALA A 236 69.06 87.17 15.37
CA ALA A 236 69.58 87.60 16.65
C ALA A 236 70.99 88.19 16.56
N LYS A 237 71.90 87.53 15.81
CA LYS A 237 73.25 88.06 15.54
C LYS A 237 73.23 89.39 14.79
N LYS A 238 72.39 89.52 13.75
CA LYS A 238 72.25 90.77 12.98
C LYS A 238 71.66 91.90 13.84
N THR A 239 70.64 91.61 14.64
CA THR A 239 70.04 92.57 15.57
C THR A 239 71.05 93.02 16.62
N LEU A 240 71.85 92.11 17.17
CA LEU A 240 72.91 92.44 18.12
C LEU A 240 73.97 93.34 17.46
N LEU A 241 74.48 92.95 16.28
CA LEU A 241 75.47 93.74 15.55
C LEU A 241 74.95 95.14 15.23
N LEU A 242 73.70 95.25 14.75
CA LEU A 242 73.05 96.54 14.51
C LEU A 242 72.97 97.37 15.79
N GLY A 243 72.57 96.76 16.91
CA GLY A 243 72.56 97.42 18.22
C GLY A 243 73.96 97.91 18.64
N THR A 244 75.00 97.11 18.45
CA THR A 244 76.39 97.49 18.73
C THR A 244 76.86 98.66 17.87
N ILE A 245 76.57 98.62 16.56
CA ILE A 245 76.89 99.73 15.64
C ILE A 245 76.16 101.01 16.09
N LYS A 246 74.85 100.92 16.35
CA LYS A 246 74.06 102.05 16.84
C LYS A 246 74.65 102.67 18.11
N MET A 247 75.03 101.84 19.09
CA MET A 247 75.62 102.31 20.35
C MET A 247 77.00 102.93 20.15
N ALA A 248 77.87 102.32 19.33
CA ALA A 248 79.19 102.87 19.03
C ALA A 248 79.08 104.20 18.29
N THR A 249 78.19 104.30 17.30
CA THR A 249 77.87 105.56 16.61
C THR A 249 77.37 106.61 17.58
N LEU A 250 76.39 106.28 18.42
CA LEU A 250 75.84 107.23 19.39
C LEU A 250 76.93 107.74 20.35
N ASN A 251 77.80 106.84 20.84
CA ASN A 251 78.91 107.21 21.70
C ASN A 251 79.89 108.16 20.99
N LEU A 252 80.27 107.87 19.74
CA LEU A 252 81.14 108.75 18.94
C LEU A 252 80.49 110.10 18.67
N PHE A 253 79.20 110.12 18.30
CA PHE A 253 78.43 111.33 18.08
C PHE A 253 78.41 112.21 19.32
N GLN A 254 78.16 111.63 20.50
CA GLN A 254 78.19 112.36 21.77
C GLN A 254 79.56 113.00 22.04
N ILE A 255 80.67 112.33 21.69
CA ILE A 255 82.03 112.88 21.80
C ILE A 255 82.20 114.08 20.85
N VAL A 256 81.82 113.92 19.58
CA VAL A 256 81.91 114.96 18.55
C VAL A 256 81.07 116.19 18.92
N SER A 257 79.81 115.99 19.31
CA SER A 257 78.91 117.06 19.75
C SER A 257 79.44 117.80 20.98
N LYS A 258 80.07 117.09 21.92
CA LYS A 258 80.72 117.71 23.08
C LYS A 258 81.91 118.60 22.69
N GLN A 259 82.69 118.21 21.68
CA GLN A 259 83.83 119.00 21.19
C GLN A 259 83.40 120.24 20.40
N LEU A 260 82.35 120.11 19.57
CA LEU A 260 81.78 121.21 18.79
C LEU A 260 81.08 122.27 19.67
N LYS A 261 80.79 121.97 20.95
CA LYS A 261 80.01 122.83 21.88
C LYS A 261 78.63 123.24 21.35
N GLU A 262 78.17 122.64 20.26
CA GLU A 262 76.86 122.87 19.67
C GLU A 262 75.85 121.85 20.19
N THR A 263 74.71 122.33 20.65
CA THR A 263 73.56 121.49 21.02
C THR A 263 72.81 121.10 19.75
N THR A 264 73.41 120.25 18.91
CA THR A 264 72.73 119.75 17.71
C THR A 264 71.69 118.70 18.12
N TYR A 265 70.41 119.01 17.94
CA TYR A 265 69.31 118.11 18.30
C TYR A 265 69.17 117.00 17.24
N VAL A 266 69.89 115.90 17.42
CA VAL A 266 69.74 114.68 16.64
C VAL A 266 69.01 113.64 17.49
N ALA A 267 67.97 113.02 16.92
CA ALA A 267 67.23 111.98 17.61
C ALA A 267 68.13 110.76 17.92
N LEU A 268 67.95 110.16 19.10
CA LEU A 268 68.76 109.03 19.58
C LEU A 268 68.74 107.82 18.62
N GLU A 269 67.61 107.61 17.94
CA GLU A 269 67.42 106.49 17.00
C GLU A 269 67.87 106.79 15.56
N ASP A 270 68.20 108.04 15.24
CA ASP A 270 68.60 108.46 13.89
C ASP A 270 70.11 108.27 13.67
N THR A 271 70.51 107.00 13.59
CA THR A 271 71.92 106.61 13.46
C THR A 271 72.57 107.15 12.19
N HIS A 272 71.81 107.33 11.10
CA HIS A 272 72.34 107.86 9.84
C HIS A 272 72.78 109.31 10.02
N LYS A 273 71.93 110.18 10.58
CA LYS A 273 72.30 111.58 10.84
C LYS A 273 73.45 111.71 11.85
N GLN A 274 73.51 110.82 12.85
CA GLN A 274 74.64 110.78 13.78
C GLN A 274 75.95 110.46 13.06
N LEU A 275 75.95 109.50 12.13
CA LEU A 275 77.11 109.17 11.30
C LEU A 275 77.50 110.33 10.37
N ASP A 276 76.54 110.98 9.71
CA ASP A 276 76.79 112.12 8.82
C ASP A 276 77.52 113.25 9.57
N MET A 277 77.10 113.54 10.81
CA MET A 277 77.75 114.53 11.65
C MET A 277 79.16 114.12 12.09
N ILE A 278 79.35 112.85 12.47
CA ILE A 278 80.70 112.33 12.78
C ILE A 278 81.60 112.44 11.55
N GLN A 279 81.10 112.06 10.37
CA GLN A 279 81.85 112.12 9.12
C GLN A 279 82.25 113.55 8.77
N GLN A 280 81.32 114.51 8.84
CA GLN A 280 81.61 115.92 8.58
C GLN A 280 82.70 116.42 9.52
N PHE A 281 82.60 116.13 10.81
CA PHE A 281 83.61 116.54 11.79
C PHE A 281 85.00 115.94 11.52
N ILE A 282 85.08 114.66 11.16
CA ILE A 282 86.36 114.01 10.78
C ILE A 282 86.94 114.64 9.51
N GLN A 283 86.10 114.95 8.53
CA GLN A 283 86.52 115.61 7.30
C GLN A 283 87.07 117.01 7.58
N ASP A 284 86.37 117.80 8.39
CA ASP A 284 86.81 119.13 8.81
C ASP A 284 88.16 119.07 9.52
N LEU A 285 88.33 118.14 10.48
CA LEU A 285 89.62 117.92 11.16
C LEU A 285 90.73 117.50 10.19
N SER A 286 90.42 116.66 9.21
CA SER A 286 91.38 116.18 8.21
C SER A 286 91.82 117.32 7.27
N ASP A 287 90.88 118.17 6.87
CA ASP A 287 91.14 119.34 6.04
C ASP A 287 91.99 120.37 6.80
N ILE A 288 91.65 120.64 8.07
CA ILE A 288 92.47 121.48 8.96
C ILE A 288 93.89 120.90 9.10
N TRP A 289 94.02 119.60 9.33
CA TRP A 289 95.34 118.97 9.47
C TRP A 289 96.14 118.99 8.16
N ALA A 290 95.49 118.80 7.02
CA ALA A 290 96.12 118.90 5.70
C ALA A 290 96.61 120.33 5.43
N GLU A 291 95.86 121.34 5.83
CA GLU A 291 96.31 122.74 5.78
C GLU A 291 97.50 123.01 6.69
N VAL A 292 97.48 122.51 7.94
CA VAL A 292 98.61 122.64 8.88
C VAL A 292 99.86 121.96 8.31
N LYS A 293 99.74 120.75 7.75
CA LYS A 293 100.86 120.03 7.13
C LYS A 293 101.41 120.74 5.90
N LYS A 294 100.55 121.35 5.07
CA LYS A 294 100.98 122.20 3.94
C LYS A 294 101.79 123.40 4.44
N LYS A 295 101.38 124.01 5.55
CA LYS A 295 102.10 125.12 6.20
C LYS A 295 103.46 124.68 6.77
N ASP A 296 103.53 123.52 7.41
CA ASP A 296 104.80 122.95 7.92
C ASP A 296 105.78 122.58 6.79
N GLN A 297 105.28 122.02 5.68
CA GLN A 297 106.13 121.72 4.51
C GLN A 297 106.62 122.99 3.79
N GLN A 298 105.87 124.09 3.88
CA GLN A 298 106.31 125.41 3.41
C GLN A 298 107.36 126.04 4.35
N GLN A 299 107.33 125.72 5.65
CA GLN A 299 108.35 126.18 6.61
C GLN A 299 109.67 125.42 6.53
N ILE A 300 109.70 124.16 6.05
CA ILE A 300 110.95 123.37 5.88
C ILE A 300 111.68 123.71 4.55
N ARG A 301 111.06 124.50 3.65
CA ARG A 301 111.68 124.97 2.40
C ARG A 301 112.36 126.35 2.51
N PHE A 302 112.61 126.82 3.72
CA PHE A 302 113.47 127.98 4.01
C PHE A 302 114.60 127.57 4.94
#